data_AF-A0ABC9NPA9-F1
#
_entry.id   AF-A0ABC9NPA9-F1
#
_cell.length_a   1.000
_cell.length_b   1.000
_cell.length_c   1.000
_cell.angle_alpha   90.00
_cell.angle_beta   90.00
_cell.angle_gamma   90.00
#
_symmetry.space_group_name_H-M   'P 1'
#
loop_
_entity.id
_entity.type
_entity.pdbx_description
1 polymer ?
#
loop_
_entity_poly.entity_id
_entity_poly.type
_entity_poly.pdbx_seq_one_letter_code
_entity_poly.pdbx_strand_id
1 'polypeptide(L)'
;MSLQEEERVSSHVEQTSSLLDQIMAQTRIQPGSEGYDVARQGVTAFITSILQSTASAEPVNKLAVDSMIADIDERISRQMDGIIHAPAFQQVESFWRSLKTMVDRVDFRENIKINVPHVTKQELLEDFEFAPEIIQSGFYKHVYSSGFGQFGGEPIAAVLGAYEFKNTTPDMKLLQYVSAVGAMAHAPFLSSVSPEFMGLTSWTELPNIKDLYAIFEGPAYTKWRTLRDSEDSRYLGLTAPRFLLRQPYSPTDNPVKNFNYHEDVSRNHEDYLWGNTAWMLACNVADSFAKYRWCPNIIGPQSGGAVKDLPVHLFETMGQIQAKIPTEVLITDRREFELAEG
;
A
#
# COMPACT_ATOMS: atom_id res chain seq x y z
N MET A 1 25.64 -80.61 29.29
CA MET A 1 25.33 -79.16 29.30
C MET A 1 24.34 -78.91 28.17
N SER A 2 23.05 -78.84 28.49
CA SER A 2 22.00 -78.37 27.58
C SER A 2 20.78 -78.09 28.44
N LEU A 3 20.69 -76.84 28.89
CA LEU A 3 19.58 -76.28 29.65
C LEU A 3 18.51 -75.78 28.68
N GLN A 4 17.28 -76.18 28.99
CA GLN A 4 16.02 -75.42 28.95
C GLN A 4 15.44 -74.93 27.62
N GLU A 5 14.30 -75.55 27.30
CA GLU A 5 13.13 -74.94 26.67
C GLU A 5 12.69 -73.68 27.42
N GLU A 6 12.37 -72.63 26.68
CA GLU A 6 11.45 -71.56 27.11
C GLU A 6 10.49 -71.25 25.96
N GLU A 7 9.23 -71.63 26.16
CA GLU A 7 8.10 -71.13 25.39
C GLU A 7 8.00 -69.61 25.53
N ARG A 8 7.92 -68.90 24.40
CA ARG A 8 7.36 -67.54 24.37
C ARG A 8 6.03 -67.56 23.64
N VAL A 9 4.98 -67.58 24.45
CA VAL A 9 3.62 -67.18 24.10
C VAL A 9 3.67 -65.74 23.58
N SER A 10 3.41 -65.55 22.29
CA SER A 10 3.16 -64.23 21.71
C SER A 10 1.68 -63.91 21.91
N SER A 11 1.41 -63.03 22.87
CA SER A 11 0.09 -62.43 23.10
C SER A 11 -0.32 -61.57 21.91
N HIS A 12 -1.39 -61.98 21.21
CA HIS A 12 -2.14 -61.08 20.33
C HIS A 12 -2.79 -59.99 21.19
N VAL A 13 -2.19 -58.80 21.18
CA VAL A 13 -2.88 -57.58 21.57
C VAL A 13 -3.76 -57.20 20.38
N GLU A 14 -5.04 -57.59 20.42
CA GLU A 14 -6.07 -56.92 19.61
C GLU A 14 -6.19 -55.48 20.12
N GLN A 15 -5.36 -54.59 19.58
CA GLN A 15 -5.68 -53.18 19.59
C GLN A 15 -6.93 -53.04 18.72
N THR A 16 -8.07 -52.81 19.37
CA THR A 16 -9.27 -52.30 18.72
C THR A 16 -8.87 -51.03 17.99
N SER A 17 -8.60 -51.16 16.69
CA SER A 17 -8.24 -50.04 15.84
C SER A 17 -9.36 -49.02 15.93
N SER A 18 -9.02 -47.77 16.28
CA SER A 18 -10.04 -46.73 16.35
C SER A 18 -10.71 -46.61 14.98
N LEU A 19 -11.98 -46.23 14.92
CA LEU A 19 -12.70 -46.06 13.65
C LEU A 19 -11.92 -45.14 12.69
N LEU A 20 -11.16 -44.21 13.27
CA LEU A 20 -10.26 -43.30 12.56
C LEU A 20 -9.04 -44.02 11.96
N ASP A 21 -8.45 -44.96 12.69
CA ASP A 21 -7.35 -45.80 12.18
C ASP A 21 -7.82 -46.76 11.07
N GLN A 22 -9.08 -47.23 11.14
CA GLN A 22 -9.68 -48.04 10.07
C GLN A 22 -9.92 -47.23 8.80
N ILE A 23 -10.32 -45.96 8.92
CA ILE A 23 -10.48 -45.03 7.79
C ILE A 23 -9.11 -44.66 7.20
N MET A 24 -8.12 -44.39 8.05
CA MET A 24 -6.76 -44.10 7.61
C MET A 24 -6.11 -45.30 6.91
N ALA A 25 -6.41 -46.54 7.32
CA ALA A 25 -5.96 -47.76 6.66
C ALA A 25 -6.52 -47.93 5.22
N GLN A 26 -7.63 -47.28 4.88
CA GLN A 26 -8.15 -47.24 3.51
C GLN A 26 -7.50 -46.15 2.64
N THR A 27 -6.74 -45.22 3.24
CA THR A 27 -5.99 -44.21 2.49
C THR A 27 -4.67 -44.78 1.98
N ARG A 28 -4.11 -44.21 0.89
CA ARG A 28 -2.81 -44.63 0.33
C ARG A 28 -1.60 -44.23 1.20
N ILE A 29 -1.81 -43.67 2.39
CA ILE A 29 -0.78 -43.06 3.23
C ILE A 29 -0.44 -44.01 4.38
N GLN A 30 0.80 -44.48 4.43
CA GLN A 30 1.25 -45.43 5.46
C GLN A 30 1.56 -44.71 6.79
N PRO A 31 1.35 -45.38 7.94
CA PRO A 31 1.74 -44.86 9.26
C PRO A 31 3.26 -44.59 9.30
N GLY A 32 3.65 -43.37 9.70
CA GLY A 32 5.06 -42.95 9.80
C GLY A 32 5.62 -42.20 8.57
N SER A 33 4.79 -41.93 7.56
CA SER A 33 5.13 -41.01 6.47
C SER A 33 4.91 -39.54 6.88
N GLU A 34 5.67 -38.59 6.31
CA GLU A 34 5.62 -37.15 6.62
C GLU A 34 4.22 -36.50 6.44
N GLY A 35 3.27 -37.18 5.79
CA GLY A 35 1.89 -36.71 5.60
C GLY A 35 0.82 -37.42 6.45
N TYR A 36 1.17 -38.46 7.22
CA TYR A 36 0.17 -39.26 7.95
C TYR A 36 -0.52 -38.46 9.05
N ASP A 37 0.24 -37.68 9.83
CA ASP A 37 -0.31 -36.89 10.92
C ASP A 37 -1.17 -35.73 10.43
N VAL A 38 -0.80 -35.10 9.31
CA VAL A 38 -1.58 -34.04 8.65
C VAL A 38 -2.89 -34.60 8.10
N ALA A 39 -2.83 -35.75 7.43
CA ALA A 39 -4.03 -36.43 6.92
C ALA A 39 -4.97 -36.86 8.06
N ARG A 40 -4.42 -37.38 9.15
CA ARG A 40 -5.18 -37.76 10.35
C ARG A 40 -5.91 -36.56 10.96
N GLN A 41 -5.24 -35.41 11.07
CA GLN A 41 -5.84 -34.16 11.54
C GLN A 41 -6.96 -33.68 10.60
N GLY A 42 -6.74 -33.73 9.28
CA GLY A 42 -7.75 -33.37 8.28
C GLY A 42 -9.01 -34.23 8.37
N VAL A 43 -8.86 -35.56 8.47
CA VAL A 43 -10.00 -36.49 8.63
C VAL A 43 -10.75 -36.24 9.95
N THR A 44 -10.02 -35.95 11.04
CA THR A 44 -10.64 -35.65 12.35
C THR A 44 -11.45 -34.36 12.31
N ALA A 45 -10.90 -33.30 11.72
CA ALA A 45 -11.58 -32.01 11.57
C ALA A 45 -12.82 -32.15 10.68
N PHE A 46 -12.71 -32.92 9.60
CA PHE A 46 -13.81 -33.18 8.68
C PHE A 46 -14.98 -33.93 9.34
N ILE A 47 -14.70 -35.02 10.07
CA ILE A 47 -15.73 -35.77 10.81
C ILE A 47 -16.41 -34.88 11.85
N THR A 48 -15.63 -34.04 12.55
CA THR A 48 -16.17 -33.10 13.53
C THR A 48 -17.10 -32.08 12.89
N SER A 49 -16.74 -31.55 11.72
CA SER A 49 -17.57 -30.63 10.95
C SER A 49 -18.87 -31.28 10.46
N ILE A 50 -18.83 -32.54 10.03
CA ILE A 50 -20.03 -33.31 9.65
C ILE A 50 -20.94 -33.55 10.85
N LEU A 51 -20.39 -33.85 12.03
CA LEU A 51 -21.19 -34.07 13.23
C LEU A 51 -21.88 -32.78 13.71
N GLN A 52 -21.30 -31.62 13.41
CA GLN A 52 -21.87 -30.31 13.72
C GLN A 52 -22.92 -29.88 12.69
N SER A 53 -22.81 -30.29 11.42
CA SER A 53 -23.82 -30.01 10.40
C SER A 53 -24.96 -31.02 10.50
N THR A 54 -26.18 -30.53 10.73
CA THR A 54 -27.40 -31.37 10.87
C THR A 54 -27.89 -31.98 9.55
N ALA A 55 -27.02 -32.03 8.53
CA ALA A 55 -27.32 -32.56 7.21
C ALA A 55 -27.20 -34.09 7.23
N SER A 56 -28.27 -34.74 7.70
CA SER A 56 -28.41 -36.18 7.62
C SER A 56 -28.74 -36.60 6.19
N ALA A 57 -27.85 -37.41 5.59
CA ALA A 57 -28.11 -38.31 4.45
C ALA A 57 -27.75 -37.87 3.01
N GLU A 58 -26.69 -37.10 2.81
CA GLU A 58 -26.01 -37.08 1.49
C GLU A 58 -24.66 -37.85 1.53
N PRO A 59 -24.34 -38.66 0.50
CA PRO A 59 -23.04 -39.30 0.41
C PRO A 59 -21.95 -38.23 0.34
N VAL A 60 -20.91 -38.38 1.16
CA VAL A 60 -19.76 -37.47 1.18
C VAL A 60 -19.15 -37.41 -0.22
N ASN A 61 -19.41 -36.31 -0.91
CA ASN A 61 -18.94 -36.06 -2.26
C ASN A 61 -17.80 -35.04 -2.22
N LYS A 62 -16.94 -35.02 -3.24
CA LYS A 62 -15.90 -33.99 -3.39
C LYS A 62 -16.47 -32.58 -3.27
N LEU A 63 -17.68 -32.39 -3.82
CA LEU A 63 -18.43 -31.14 -3.72
C LEU A 63 -18.73 -30.68 -2.28
N ALA A 64 -18.97 -31.62 -1.36
CA ALA A 64 -19.21 -31.27 0.05
C ALA A 64 -17.92 -30.79 0.73
N VAL A 65 -16.78 -31.40 0.39
CA VAL A 65 -15.45 -30.95 0.84
C VAL A 65 -15.13 -29.58 0.25
N ASP A 66 -15.35 -29.40 -1.06
CA ASP A 66 -15.12 -28.12 -1.74
C ASP A 66 -16.00 -27.00 -1.15
N SER A 67 -17.25 -27.31 -0.78
CA SER A 67 -18.13 -26.36 -0.10
C SER A 67 -17.65 -26.00 1.32
N MET A 68 -17.09 -26.96 2.07
CA MET A 68 -16.51 -26.67 3.39
C MET A 68 -15.25 -25.82 3.27
N ILE A 69 -14.41 -26.09 2.26
CA ILE A 69 -13.22 -25.27 1.96
C ILE A 69 -13.65 -23.86 1.58
N ALA A 70 -14.69 -23.71 0.75
CA ALA A 70 -15.21 -22.40 0.38
C ALA A 70 -15.72 -21.57 1.59
N ASP A 71 -16.41 -22.20 2.55
CA ASP A 71 -16.84 -21.52 3.79
C ASP A 71 -15.63 -21.12 4.67
N ILE A 72 -14.60 -21.97 4.74
CA ILE A 72 -13.35 -21.63 5.44
C ILE A 72 -12.64 -20.46 4.75
N ASP A 73 -12.49 -20.51 3.43
CA ASP A 73 -11.87 -19.47 2.61
C ASP A 73 -12.63 -18.15 2.76
N GLU A 74 -13.95 -18.17 2.81
CA GLU A 74 -14.78 -16.97 3.04
C GLU A 74 -14.54 -16.38 4.43
N ARG A 75 -14.48 -17.22 5.48
CA ARG A 75 -14.19 -16.75 6.85
C ARG A 75 -12.79 -16.18 6.98
N ILE A 76 -11.80 -16.83 6.37
CA ILE A 76 -10.41 -16.34 6.34
C ILE A 76 -10.33 -15.04 5.55
N SER A 77 -11.03 -14.93 4.42
CA SER A 77 -11.06 -13.72 3.59
C SER A 77 -11.62 -12.53 4.37
N ARG A 78 -12.76 -12.67 5.05
CA ARG A 78 -13.33 -11.61 5.89
C ARG A 78 -12.39 -11.19 7.02
N GLN A 79 -11.70 -12.16 7.63
CA GLN A 79 -10.72 -11.85 8.67
C GLN A 79 -9.49 -11.14 8.10
N MET A 80 -9.05 -11.52 6.90
CA MET A 80 -7.96 -10.89 6.20
C MET A 80 -8.30 -9.46 5.83
N ASP A 81 -9.50 -9.21 5.28
CA ASP A 81 -10.01 -7.87 4.97
C ASP A 81 -9.93 -6.96 6.20
N GLY A 82 -10.38 -7.44 7.36
CA GLY A 82 -10.27 -6.69 8.62
C GLY A 82 -8.83 -6.35 9.05
N ILE A 83 -7.85 -7.16 8.65
CA ILE A 83 -6.42 -6.91 8.93
C ILE A 83 -5.82 -5.95 7.90
N ILE A 84 -6.05 -6.20 6.62
CA ILE A 84 -5.41 -5.43 5.54
C ILE A 84 -6.05 -4.06 5.32
N HIS A 85 -7.34 -3.91 5.61
CA HIS A 85 -8.05 -2.62 5.52
C HIS A 85 -7.91 -1.79 6.82
N ALA A 86 -7.17 -2.29 7.81
CA ALA A 86 -6.89 -1.51 9.01
C ALA A 86 -6.04 -0.26 8.65
N PRO A 87 -6.43 0.95 9.08
CA PRO A 87 -5.77 2.20 8.65
C PRO A 87 -4.26 2.22 8.94
N ALA A 88 -3.84 1.68 10.08
CA ALA A 88 -2.43 1.61 10.46
C ALA A 88 -1.63 0.69 9.52
N PHE A 89 -2.23 -0.42 9.08
CA PHE A 89 -1.59 -1.35 8.14
C PHE A 89 -1.53 -0.73 6.75
N GLN A 90 -2.64 -0.17 6.25
CA GLN A 90 -2.68 0.51 4.95
C GLN A 90 -1.69 1.67 4.85
N GLN A 91 -1.48 2.44 5.92
CA GLN A 91 -0.50 3.53 5.91
C GLN A 91 0.93 3.01 5.72
N VAL A 92 1.29 1.93 6.40
CA VAL A 92 2.61 1.31 6.26
C VAL A 92 2.74 0.61 4.90
N GLU A 93 1.71 -0.11 4.48
CA GLU A 93 1.68 -0.82 3.20
C GLU A 93 1.78 0.17 2.02
N SER A 94 1.01 1.27 2.05
CA SER A 94 1.03 2.29 0.99
C SER A 94 2.40 2.95 0.89
N PHE A 95 3.06 3.25 2.00
CA PHE A 95 4.42 3.80 2.01
C PHE A 95 5.43 2.82 1.37
N TRP A 96 5.51 1.59 1.87
CA TRP A 96 6.48 0.61 1.40
C TRP A 96 6.22 0.16 -0.03
N ARG A 97 4.96 0.00 -0.42
CA ARG A 97 4.62 -0.31 -1.82
C ARG A 97 4.91 0.85 -2.75
N SER A 98 4.63 2.09 -2.34
CA SER A 98 4.99 3.27 -3.16
C SER A 98 6.51 3.36 -3.36
N LEU A 99 7.28 3.15 -2.29
CA LEU A 99 8.74 3.09 -2.37
C LEU A 99 9.20 1.96 -3.29
N LYS A 100 8.58 0.78 -3.19
CA LYS A 100 8.86 -0.36 -4.08
C LYS A 100 8.56 0.00 -5.53
N THR A 101 7.42 0.63 -5.82
CA THR A 101 7.07 1.10 -7.17
C THR A 101 8.10 2.10 -7.69
N MET A 102 8.60 3.01 -6.85
CA MET A 102 9.66 3.94 -7.24
C MET A 102 10.96 3.20 -7.56
N VAL A 103 11.40 2.30 -6.68
CA VAL A 103 12.61 1.49 -6.88
C VAL A 103 12.51 0.65 -8.16
N ASP A 104 11.34 0.09 -8.47
CA ASP A 104 11.16 -0.72 -9.67
C ASP A 104 11.13 0.10 -10.97
N ARG A 105 10.76 1.38 -10.90
CA ARG A 105 10.69 2.28 -12.06
C ARG A 105 11.99 3.05 -12.33
N VAL A 106 12.80 3.28 -11.30
CA VAL A 106 14.04 4.05 -11.41
C VAL A 106 15.18 3.18 -11.96
N ASP A 107 15.85 3.65 -13.02
CA ASP A 107 17.06 2.99 -13.52
C ASP A 107 18.30 3.43 -12.73
N PHE A 108 18.67 2.62 -11.73
CA PHE A 108 19.85 2.86 -10.90
C PHE A 108 21.19 2.75 -11.65
N ARG A 109 21.21 2.21 -12.87
CA ARG A 109 22.43 2.16 -13.69
C ARG A 109 22.81 3.56 -14.19
N GLU A 110 21.83 4.45 -14.30
CA GLU A 110 22.01 5.80 -14.77
C GLU A 110 22.35 6.79 -13.63
N ASN A 111 23.21 6.40 -12.68
CA ASN A 111 23.72 7.27 -11.59
C ASN A 111 22.64 7.93 -10.72
N ILE A 112 21.54 7.23 -10.46
CA ILE A 112 20.50 7.71 -9.54
C ILE A 112 20.68 7.01 -8.20
N LYS A 113 20.57 7.77 -7.11
CA LYS A 113 20.58 7.24 -5.74
C LYS A 113 19.36 7.75 -5.00
N ILE A 114 18.81 6.89 -4.14
CA ILE A 114 17.65 7.20 -3.31
C ILE A 114 18.09 7.03 -1.86
N ASN A 115 17.96 8.10 -1.07
CA ASN A 115 18.22 8.10 0.36
C ASN A 115 16.87 8.12 1.10
N VAL A 116 16.69 7.20 2.04
CA VAL A 116 15.42 7.05 2.78
C VAL A 116 15.66 7.31 4.26
N PRO A 117 15.53 8.57 4.74
CA PRO A 117 15.48 8.86 6.16
C PRO A 117 14.08 8.51 6.71
N HIS A 118 14.03 7.86 7.86
CA HIS A 118 12.77 7.62 8.57
C HIS A 118 12.47 8.80 9.49
N VAL A 119 11.40 9.53 9.17
CA VAL A 119 10.92 10.67 9.96
C VAL A 119 9.40 10.69 9.86
N THR A 120 8.71 10.87 10.98
CA THR A 120 7.26 11.12 10.96
C THR A 120 6.96 12.60 10.73
N LYS A 121 5.76 12.91 10.22
CA LYS A 121 5.35 14.30 9.96
C LYS A 121 5.40 15.18 11.22
N GLN A 122 5.06 14.61 12.37
CA GLN A 122 5.08 15.31 13.66
C GLN A 122 6.51 15.57 14.13
N GLU A 123 7.37 14.55 14.12
CA GLU A 123 8.78 14.70 14.47
C GLU A 123 9.50 15.73 13.59
N LEU A 124 9.16 15.80 12.29
CA LEU A 124 9.75 16.78 11.39
C LEU A 124 9.38 18.22 11.80
N LEU A 125 8.13 18.45 12.21
CA LEU A 125 7.72 19.76 12.71
C LEU A 125 8.38 20.08 14.06
N GLU A 126 8.44 19.11 14.97
CA GLU A 126 9.08 19.26 16.27
C GLU A 126 10.59 19.56 16.13
N ASP A 127 11.28 18.94 15.17
CA ASP A 127 12.69 19.25 14.86
C ASP A 127 12.89 20.72 14.47
N PHE A 128 12.01 21.27 13.63
CA PHE A 128 12.06 22.69 13.28
C PHE A 128 11.68 23.62 14.43
N GLU A 129 10.79 23.20 15.34
CA GLU A 129 10.42 23.99 16.51
C GLU A 129 11.46 23.95 17.62
N PHE A 130 12.20 22.84 17.72
CA PHE A 130 13.29 22.68 18.68
C PHE A 130 14.54 23.47 18.27
N ALA A 131 14.83 23.55 16.96
CA ALA A 131 15.96 24.29 16.45
C ALA A 131 15.74 25.82 16.59
N PRO A 132 16.70 26.59 17.16
CA PRO A 132 16.59 28.05 17.24
C PRO A 132 16.52 28.73 15.85
N GLU A 133 17.18 28.12 14.87
CA GLU A 133 17.21 28.56 13.48
C GLU A 133 17.08 27.36 12.54
N ILE A 134 16.49 27.56 11.37
CA ILE A 134 16.25 26.52 10.37
C ILE A 134 17.56 25.81 9.96
N ILE A 135 18.67 26.55 9.87
CA ILE A 135 19.99 26.02 9.52
C ILE A 135 20.59 25.06 10.57
N GLN A 136 20.02 25.02 11.78
CA GLN A 136 20.44 24.13 12.86
C GLN A 136 19.53 22.90 13.01
N SER A 137 18.46 22.80 12.20
CA SER A 137 17.55 21.66 12.21
C SER A 137 18.23 20.37 11.73
N GLY A 138 17.75 19.23 12.24
CA GLY A 138 18.17 17.91 11.77
C GLY A 138 17.86 17.73 10.29
N PHE A 139 16.71 18.19 9.82
CA PHE A 139 16.36 18.15 8.40
C PHE A 139 17.35 18.92 7.52
N TYR A 140 17.73 20.15 7.90
CA TYR A 140 18.74 20.93 7.18
C TYR A 140 20.09 20.21 7.10
N LYS A 141 20.50 19.55 8.18
CA LYS A 141 21.74 18.76 8.18
C LYS A 141 21.72 17.63 7.16
N HIS A 142 20.60 16.94 7.00
CA HIS A 142 20.45 15.84 6.04
C HIS A 142 20.29 16.30 4.60
N VAL A 143 19.61 17.44 4.37
CA VAL A 143 19.35 17.94 3.01
C VAL A 143 20.52 18.78 2.48
N TYR A 144 21.02 19.72 3.28
CA TYR A 144 22.07 20.64 2.90
C TYR A 144 23.45 20.13 3.31
N SER A 145 23.69 19.97 4.62
CA SER A 145 25.06 19.81 5.14
C SER A 145 25.74 18.51 4.73
N SER A 146 25.04 17.38 4.69
CA SER A 146 25.63 16.09 4.30
C SER A 146 25.83 15.92 2.79
N GLY A 147 25.10 16.69 1.97
CA GLY A 147 25.18 16.63 0.51
C GLY A 147 25.86 17.87 -0.05
N PHE A 148 25.05 18.90 -0.32
CA PHE A 148 25.48 20.13 -0.98
C PHE A 148 26.59 20.89 -0.24
N GLY A 149 26.52 20.94 1.09
CA GLY A 149 27.48 21.66 1.94
C GLY A 149 28.79 20.90 2.22
N GLN A 150 28.89 19.62 1.85
CA GLN A 150 30.05 18.78 2.12
C GLN A 150 30.99 18.76 0.92
N PHE A 151 32.29 18.93 1.16
CA PHE A 151 33.29 18.80 0.10
C PHE A 151 33.31 17.36 -0.44
N GLY A 152 33.06 17.21 -1.75
CA GLY A 152 32.92 15.91 -2.42
C GLY A 152 31.61 15.18 -2.12
N GLY A 153 30.65 15.84 -1.47
CA GLY A 153 29.31 15.30 -1.24
C GLY A 153 28.46 15.30 -2.51
N GLU A 154 27.45 14.44 -2.53
CA GLU A 154 26.47 14.38 -3.61
C GLU A 154 25.25 15.22 -3.21
N PRO A 155 24.89 16.26 -3.97
CA PRO A 155 23.76 17.12 -3.64
C PRO A 155 22.43 16.37 -3.83
N ILE A 156 21.44 16.70 -2.99
CA ILE A 156 20.10 16.15 -3.10
C ILE A 156 19.34 16.93 -4.18
N ALA A 157 18.86 16.22 -5.20
CA ALA A 157 18.17 16.85 -6.33
C ALA A 157 16.74 17.26 -5.99
N ALA A 158 16.01 16.45 -5.22
CA ALA A 158 14.65 16.72 -4.77
C ALA A 158 14.40 15.95 -3.48
N VAL A 159 13.56 16.51 -2.62
CA VAL A 159 13.12 15.84 -1.39
C VAL A 159 11.68 15.39 -1.56
N LEU A 160 11.42 14.12 -1.32
CA LEU A 160 10.08 13.56 -1.39
C LEU A 160 9.47 13.43 0.02
N GLY A 161 8.43 14.21 0.28
CA GLY A 161 7.60 14.07 1.47
C GLY A 161 6.46 13.10 1.22
N ALA A 162 6.54 11.89 1.78
CA ALA A 162 5.45 10.93 1.76
C ALA A 162 4.35 11.28 2.79
N TYR A 163 3.92 12.53 2.79
CA TYR A 163 2.92 13.10 3.69
C TYR A 163 1.71 13.60 2.93
N GLU A 164 0.61 13.71 3.65
CA GLU A 164 -0.60 14.38 3.20
C GLU A 164 -0.75 15.68 3.98
N PHE A 165 -0.70 16.81 3.29
CA PHE A 165 -0.86 18.14 3.88
C PHE A 165 -2.31 18.59 3.90
N LYS A 166 -2.74 19.15 5.03
CA LYS A 166 -4.07 19.72 5.28
C LYS A 166 -3.95 21.24 5.39
N ASN A 167 -5.06 21.96 5.27
CA ASN A 167 -5.08 23.40 5.52
C ASN A 167 -5.13 23.71 7.03
N THR A 168 -4.12 23.23 7.77
CA THR A 168 -4.00 23.45 9.22
C THR A 168 -2.77 24.29 9.54
N THR A 169 -2.77 24.95 10.70
CA THR A 169 -1.63 25.79 11.11
C THR A 169 -0.30 25.03 11.20
N PRO A 170 -0.23 23.83 11.81
CA PRO A 170 1.00 23.04 11.87
C PRO A 170 1.54 22.70 10.48
N ASP A 171 0.65 22.32 9.56
CA ASP A 171 1.01 21.93 8.21
C ASP A 171 1.52 23.10 7.37
N MET A 172 0.87 24.27 7.45
CA MET A 172 1.34 25.47 6.76
C MET A 172 2.70 25.93 7.28
N LYS A 173 2.91 25.83 8.60
CA LYS A 173 4.20 26.14 9.24
C LYS A 173 5.30 25.17 8.78
N LEU A 174 4.99 23.87 8.71
CA LEU A 174 5.91 22.86 8.19
C LEU A 174 6.27 23.12 6.73
N LEU A 175 5.29 23.40 5.87
CA LEU A 175 5.54 23.74 4.46
C LEU A 175 6.43 24.98 4.33
N GLN A 176 6.23 25.99 5.16
CA GLN A 176 7.07 27.20 5.19
C GLN A 176 8.53 26.89 5.57
N TYR A 177 8.76 26.04 6.57
CA TYR A 177 10.13 25.66 6.95
C TYR A 177 10.80 24.81 5.89
N VAL A 178 10.08 23.84 5.34
CA VAL A 178 10.61 22.95 4.31
C VAL A 178 10.87 23.72 3.00
N SER A 179 10.03 24.70 2.64
CA SER A 179 10.28 25.57 1.49
C SER A 179 11.55 26.41 1.68
N ALA A 180 11.78 26.94 2.88
CA ALA A 180 12.99 27.69 3.19
C ALA A 180 14.25 26.81 3.09
N VAL A 181 14.22 25.57 3.60
CA VAL A 181 15.34 24.62 3.43
C VAL A 181 15.53 24.26 1.96
N GLY A 182 14.44 24.05 1.21
CA GLY A 182 14.49 23.77 -0.23
C GLY A 182 15.14 24.91 -1.03
N ALA A 183 14.86 26.16 -0.65
CA ALA A 183 15.49 27.33 -1.23
C ALA A 183 16.99 27.43 -0.94
N MET A 184 17.41 27.09 0.28
CA MET A 184 18.83 27.07 0.66
C MET A 184 19.61 25.93 -0.02
N ALA A 185 19.00 24.75 -0.18
CA ALA A 185 19.63 23.57 -0.76
C ALA A 185 19.44 23.43 -2.28
N HIS A 186 18.68 24.33 -2.90
CA HIS A 186 18.24 24.24 -4.29
C HIS A 186 17.56 22.90 -4.64
N ALA A 187 16.84 22.33 -3.68
CA ALA A 187 16.18 21.03 -3.79
C ALA A 187 14.67 21.21 -3.55
N PRO A 188 13.81 21.07 -4.59
CA PRO A 188 12.37 21.17 -4.39
C PRO A 188 11.86 20.05 -3.49
N PHE A 189 10.93 20.39 -2.61
CA PHE A 189 10.18 19.47 -1.78
C PHE A 189 8.86 19.11 -2.47
N LEU A 190 8.71 17.83 -2.79
CA LEU A 190 7.54 17.28 -3.46
C LEU A 190 6.71 16.49 -2.47
N SER A 191 5.42 16.77 -2.36
CA SER A 191 4.51 16.04 -1.47
C SER A 191 3.08 16.04 -2.01
N SER A 192 2.11 15.60 -1.21
CA SER A 192 0.70 15.58 -1.60
C SER A 192 -0.19 16.35 -0.63
N VAL A 193 -1.35 16.76 -1.11
CA VAL A 193 -2.41 17.31 -0.27
C VAL A 193 -3.45 16.24 0.08
N SER A 194 -4.11 16.43 1.22
CA SER A 194 -5.25 15.63 1.69
C SER A 194 -6.56 16.17 1.10
N PRO A 195 -7.66 15.40 0.97
CA PRO A 195 -8.96 15.93 0.54
C PRO A 195 -9.43 17.10 1.44
N GLU A 196 -9.12 17.02 2.74
CA GLU A 196 -9.42 18.06 3.73
C GLU A 196 -8.75 19.40 3.39
N PHE A 197 -7.67 19.40 2.61
CA PHE A 197 -7.03 20.62 2.13
C PHE A 197 -7.98 21.46 1.28
N MET A 198 -8.86 20.84 0.50
CA MET A 198 -9.88 21.53 -0.31
C MET A 198 -11.22 21.67 0.42
N GLY A 199 -11.28 21.31 1.70
CA GLY A 199 -12.53 21.25 2.47
C GLY A 199 -13.43 20.07 2.10
N LEU A 200 -12.87 19.03 1.48
CA LEU A 200 -13.59 17.81 1.09
C LEU A 200 -13.38 16.70 2.12
N THR A 201 -14.36 15.80 2.21
CA THR A 201 -14.24 14.54 2.97
C THR A 201 -13.58 13.42 2.15
N SER A 202 -13.75 13.44 0.82
CA SER A 202 -13.14 12.47 -0.10
C SER A 202 -12.79 13.14 -1.43
N TRP A 203 -11.74 12.66 -2.10
CA TRP A 203 -11.36 13.12 -3.44
C TRP A 203 -12.43 12.87 -4.51
N THR A 204 -13.34 11.92 -4.26
CA THR A 204 -14.46 11.62 -5.16
C THR A 204 -15.44 12.80 -5.34
N GLU A 205 -15.46 13.74 -4.38
CA GLU A 205 -16.32 14.92 -4.39
C GLU A 205 -15.70 16.12 -5.15
N LEU A 206 -14.42 16.03 -5.55
CA LEU A 206 -13.72 17.11 -6.24
C LEU A 206 -14.42 17.61 -7.52
N PRO A 207 -15.04 16.75 -8.36
CA PRO A 207 -15.76 17.22 -9.55
C PRO A 207 -16.99 18.07 -9.20
N ASN A 208 -17.54 17.92 -8.00
CA ASN A 208 -18.77 18.63 -7.58
C ASN A 208 -18.51 20.10 -7.22
N ILE A 209 -17.26 20.49 -6.95
CA ILE A 209 -16.90 21.89 -6.65
C ILE A 209 -17.11 22.73 -7.91
N LYS A 210 -17.91 23.80 -7.86
CA LYS A 210 -18.11 24.64 -9.06
C LYS A 210 -16.93 25.56 -9.36
N ASP A 211 -16.29 26.07 -8.32
CA ASP A 211 -15.21 27.05 -8.40
C ASP A 211 -14.19 26.79 -7.29
N LEU A 212 -12.96 26.41 -7.67
CA LEU A 212 -11.86 26.17 -6.75
C LEU A 212 -11.22 27.47 -6.24
N TYR A 213 -11.16 28.53 -7.06
CA TYR A 213 -10.52 29.77 -6.67
C TYR A 213 -11.24 30.43 -5.49
N ALA A 214 -12.57 30.40 -5.53
CA ALA A 214 -13.40 30.91 -4.45
C ALA A 214 -13.13 30.21 -3.10
N ILE A 215 -12.70 28.93 -3.12
CA ILE A 215 -12.31 28.21 -1.90
C ILE A 215 -11.01 28.79 -1.35
N PHE A 216 -9.98 28.94 -2.20
CA PHE A 216 -8.67 29.45 -1.79
C PHE A 216 -8.67 30.94 -1.40
N GLU A 217 -9.63 31.73 -1.85
CA GLU A 217 -9.83 33.10 -1.38
C GLU A 217 -10.41 33.20 0.03
N GLY A 218 -10.97 32.09 0.54
CA GLY A 218 -11.59 32.03 1.85
C GLY A 218 -10.65 32.44 3.01
N PRO A 219 -11.20 32.92 4.13
CA PRO A 219 -10.40 33.33 5.30
C PRO A 219 -9.55 32.18 5.87
N ALA A 220 -10.05 30.94 5.77
CA ALA A 220 -9.34 29.74 6.23
C ALA A 220 -8.00 29.53 5.50
N TYR A 221 -7.85 30.03 4.27
CA TYR A 221 -6.66 29.88 3.43
C TYR A 221 -5.74 31.10 3.48
N THR A 222 -5.91 32.00 4.45
CA THR A 222 -5.02 33.18 4.60
C THR A 222 -3.55 32.76 4.71
N LYS A 223 -3.25 31.72 5.51
CA LYS A 223 -1.88 31.19 5.66
C LYS A 223 -1.35 30.54 4.38
N TRP A 224 -2.21 29.82 3.66
CA TRP A 224 -1.88 29.23 2.36
C TRP A 224 -1.53 30.29 1.33
N ARG A 225 -2.33 31.36 1.23
CA ARG A 225 -2.03 32.50 0.33
C ARG A 225 -0.73 33.20 0.69
N THR A 226 -0.49 33.46 1.98
CA THR A 226 0.81 34.00 2.44
C THR A 226 1.98 33.08 2.10
N LEU A 227 1.79 31.76 2.19
CA LEU A 227 2.82 30.79 1.77
C LEU A 227 3.08 30.89 0.26
N ARG A 228 2.02 30.96 -0.57
CA ARG A 228 2.15 31.11 -2.03
C ARG A 228 2.84 32.42 -2.44
N ASP A 229 2.59 33.50 -1.72
CA ASP A 229 3.21 34.80 -1.97
C ASP A 229 4.70 34.84 -1.55
N SER A 230 5.15 33.88 -0.73
CA SER A 230 6.54 33.76 -0.31
C SER A 230 7.45 33.36 -1.46
N GLU A 231 8.65 33.93 -1.54
CA GLU A 231 9.63 33.59 -2.58
C GLU A 231 10.13 32.14 -2.47
N ASP A 232 10.24 31.62 -1.24
CA ASP A 232 10.71 30.26 -0.97
C ASP A 232 9.75 29.18 -1.48
N SER A 233 8.47 29.53 -1.69
CA SER A 233 7.43 28.60 -2.15
C SER A 233 7.70 28.01 -3.54
N ARG A 234 8.60 28.61 -4.32
CA ARG A 234 9.05 28.10 -5.63
C ARG A 234 9.67 26.70 -5.54
N TYR A 235 10.21 26.34 -4.37
CA TYR A 235 10.78 25.02 -4.11
C TYR A 235 9.76 24.04 -3.51
N LEU A 236 8.47 24.35 -3.59
CA LEU A 236 7.40 23.52 -3.03
C LEU A 236 6.50 23.01 -4.16
N GLY A 237 6.40 21.68 -4.29
CA GLY A 237 5.49 21.02 -5.23
C GLY A 237 4.49 20.15 -4.48
N LEU A 238 3.20 20.44 -4.60
CA LEU A 238 2.13 19.63 -4.03
C LEU A 238 1.35 18.93 -5.13
N THR A 239 1.11 17.63 -4.95
CA THR A 239 0.43 16.76 -5.89
C THR A 239 -0.94 16.33 -5.37
N ALA A 240 -1.88 16.14 -6.29
CA ALA A 240 -3.22 15.61 -6.05
C ALA A 240 -3.73 14.97 -7.34
N PRO A 241 -4.64 13.97 -7.30
CA PRO A 241 -5.20 13.24 -6.16
C PRO A 241 -4.28 12.06 -5.78
N ARG A 242 -4.77 11.02 -5.09
CA ARG A 242 -4.03 9.76 -4.88
C ARG A 242 -4.18 8.81 -6.10
N PHE A 243 -3.31 7.81 -6.18
CA PHE A 243 -3.32 6.79 -7.24
C PHE A 243 -3.35 5.38 -6.67
N LEU A 244 -3.85 4.41 -7.44
CA LEU A 244 -3.97 3.03 -7.00
C LEU A 244 -2.60 2.33 -7.04
N LEU A 245 -2.16 1.76 -5.91
CA LEU A 245 -0.88 1.04 -5.83
C LEU A 245 -1.00 -0.43 -6.20
N ARG A 246 -2.16 -1.03 -5.96
CA ARG A 246 -2.36 -2.47 -6.03
C ARG A 246 -3.76 -2.82 -6.51
N GLN A 247 -3.86 -3.84 -7.36
CA GLN A 247 -5.14 -4.49 -7.66
C GLN A 247 -5.59 -5.33 -6.46
N PRO A 248 -6.88 -5.27 -6.09
CA PRO A 248 -7.47 -6.16 -5.09
C PRO A 248 -7.14 -7.62 -5.38
N TYR A 249 -6.98 -8.42 -4.33
CA TYR A 249 -6.73 -9.86 -4.49
C TYR A 249 -7.99 -10.55 -4.99
N SER A 250 -7.82 -11.35 -6.04
CA SER A 250 -8.89 -12.13 -6.66
C SER A 250 -8.32 -13.46 -7.11
N PRO A 251 -9.04 -14.59 -6.96
CA PRO A 251 -8.57 -15.89 -7.42
C PRO A 251 -8.26 -15.95 -8.93
N THR A 252 -8.84 -15.05 -9.73
CA THR A 252 -8.66 -14.99 -11.19
C THR A 252 -7.53 -14.05 -11.62
N ASP A 253 -7.57 -12.81 -11.14
CA ASP A 253 -6.71 -11.74 -11.65
C ASP A 253 -5.40 -11.61 -10.85
N ASN A 254 -5.48 -11.69 -9.53
CA ASN A 254 -4.34 -11.55 -8.62
C ASN A 254 -4.41 -12.63 -7.52
N PRO A 255 -4.10 -13.89 -7.86
CA PRO A 255 -4.28 -15.03 -6.97
C PRO A 255 -3.20 -15.11 -5.88
N VAL A 256 -3.58 -15.63 -4.72
CA VAL A 256 -2.65 -16.02 -3.65
C VAL A 256 -2.45 -17.54 -3.66
N LYS A 257 -1.30 -18.02 -3.18
CA LYS A 257 -0.91 -19.43 -3.36
C LYS A 257 -1.63 -20.44 -2.46
N ASN A 258 -2.02 -20.03 -1.25
CA ASN A 258 -2.40 -20.98 -0.20
C ASN A 258 -3.91 -21.17 -0.04
N PHE A 259 -4.72 -20.19 -0.44
CA PHE A 259 -6.18 -20.21 -0.30
C PHE A 259 -6.81 -19.28 -1.34
N ASN A 260 -8.13 -19.40 -1.57
CA ASN A 260 -8.81 -18.52 -2.51
C ASN A 260 -9.21 -17.23 -1.81
N TYR A 261 -8.31 -16.25 -1.80
CA TYR A 261 -8.60 -14.95 -1.23
C TYR A 261 -9.40 -14.08 -2.20
N HIS A 262 -10.56 -13.63 -1.75
CA HIS A 262 -11.36 -12.62 -2.43
C HIS A 262 -11.48 -11.39 -1.53
N GLU A 263 -10.84 -10.30 -1.94
CA GLU A 263 -10.83 -9.05 -1.17
C GLU A 263 -12.09 -8.21 -1.49
N ASP A 264 -12.95 -7.98 -0.50
CA ASP A 264 -14.15 -7.14 -0.68
C ASP A 264 -13.77 -5.65 -0.60
N VAL A 265 -13.70 -5.00 -1.76
CA VAL A 265 -13.49 -3.53 -1.90
C VAL A 265 -14.73 -2.80 -2.41
N SER A 266 -15.88 -3.46 -2.43
CA SER A 266 -17.10 -2.94 -3.08
C SER A 266 -17.79 -1.85 -2.27
N ARG A 267 -17.61 -1.86 -0.94
CA ARG A 267 -18.37 -1.03 0.00
C ARG A 267 -17.77 0.35 0.18
N ASN A 268 -16.43 0.43 0.28
CA ASN A 268 -15.75 1.66 0.61
C ASN A 268 -14.60 1.95 -0.34
N HIS A 269 -14.49 3.22 -0.75
CA HIS A 269 -13.42 3.63 -1.65
C HIS A 269 -12.04 3.57 -0.98
N GLU A 270 -12.00 3.75 0.35
CA GLU A 270 -10.77 3.72 1.16
C GLU A 270 -10.25 2.30 1.39
N ASP A 271 -11.01 1.25 1.06
CA ASP A 271 -10.54 -0.14 1.16
C ASP A 271 -9.47 -0.44 0.09
N TYR A 272 -9.45 0.34 -1.00
CA TYR A 272 -8.37 0.31 -1.98
C TYR A 272 -7.08 0.87 -1.39
N LEU A 273 -5.95 0.28 -1.80
CA LEU A 273 -4.64 0.77 -1.39
C LEU A 273 -4.22 1.98 -2.25
N TRP A 274 -4.54 3.17 -1.74
CA TRP A 274 -4.15 4.44 -2.34
C TRP A 274 -2.71 4.82 -1.97
N GLY A 275 -1.97 5.29 -2.96
CA GLY A 275 -0.61 5.80 -2.85
C GLY A 275 -0.54 7.29 -3.11
N ASN A 276 0.47 7.92 -2.51
CA ASN A 276 0.76 9.33 -2.65
C ASN A 276 1.37 9.63 -4.03
N THR A 277 0.74 10.51 -4.82
CA THR A 277 1.17 10.82 -6.20
C THR A 277 2.53 11.51 -6.30
N ALA A 278 3.07 12.06 -5.21
CA ALA A 278 4.42 12.60 -5.19
C ALA A 278 5.47 11.55 -5.55
N TRP A 279 5.23 10.27 -5.24
CA TRP A 279 6.08 9.16 -5.66
C TRP A 279 6.13 9.01 -7.19
N MET A 280 4.99 9.19 -7.87
CA MET A 280 4.93 9.10 -9.33
C MET A 280 5.58 10.30 -10.00
N LEU A 281 5.43 11.50 -9.43
CA LEU A 281 6.15 12.68 -9.90
C LEU A 281 7.67 12.49 -9.74
N ALA A 282 8.13 11.96 -8.61
CA ALA A 282 9.53 11.63 -8.39
C ALA A 282 10.05 10.57 -9.38
N CYS A 283 9.23 9.59 -9.75
CA CYS A 283 9.57 8.63 -10.81
C CYS A 283 9.81 9.34 -12.15
N ASN A 284 8.96 10.29 -12.52
CA ASN A 284 9.14 11.05 -13.77
C ASN A 284 10.40 11.93 -13.73
N VAL A 285 10.70 12.56 -12.58
CA VAL A 285 11.96 13.30 -12.38
C VAL A 285 13.16 12.39 -12.59
N ALA A 286 13.14 11.21 -11.98
CA ALA A 286 14.21 10.22 -12.11
C ALA A 286 14.34 9.67 -13.54
N ASP A 287 13.23 9.38 -14.22
CA ASP A 287 13.22 8.90 -15.61
C ASP A 287 13.72 9.99 -16.59
N SER A 288 13.34 11.25 -16.39
CA SER A 288 13.90 12.38 -17.15
C SER A 288 15.42 12.46 -16.95
N PHE A 289 15.89 12.33 -15.72
CA PHE A 289 17.33 12.33 -15.43
C PHE A 289 18.04 11.14 -16.05
N ALA A 290 17.47 9.94 -15.98
CA ALA A 290 18.05 8.73 -16.58
C ALA A 290 18.25 8.90 -18.10
N LYS A 291 17.26 9.48 -18.79
CA LYS A 291 17.28 9.66 -20.25
C LYS A 291 18.13 10.83 -20.72
N TYR A 292 18.05 11.97 -20.04
CA TYR A 292 18.59 13.24 -20.53
C TYR A 292 19.70 13.83 -19.66
N ARG A 293 19.95 13.26 -18.48
CA ARG A 293 20.82 13.81 -17.42
C ARG A 293 20.35 15.17 -16.88
N TRP A 294 19.12 15.52 -17.18
CA TRP A 294 18.42 16.74 -16.79
C TRP A 294 16.94 16.43 -16.50
N CYS A 295 16.29 17.25 -15.68
CA CYS A 295 14.91 17.04 -15.24
C CYS A 295 13.84 18.00 -15.82
N PRO A 296 13.91 18.52 -17.07
CA PRO A 296 12.86 19.40 -17.60
C PRO A 296 11.62 18.62 -18.07
N ASN A 297 11.78 17.34 -18.40
CA ASN A 297 10.78 16.53 -19.08
C ASN A 297 9.90 15.77 -18.07
N ILE A 298 9.18 16.53 -17.25
CA ILE A 298 8.30 15.99 -16.18
C ILE A 298 6.83 16.37 -16.38
N ILE A 299 6.53 17.11 -17.44
CA ILE A 299 5.19 17.55 -17.83
C ILE A 299 4.83 17.01 -19.22
N GLY A 300 3.54 16.94 -19.51
CA GLY A 300 3.02 16.59 -20.83
C GLY A 300 2.85 15.07 -21.04
N PRO A 301 1.72 14.62 -21.65
CA PRO A 301 1.43 13.19 -21.84
C PRO A 301 2.45 12.44 -22.72
N GLN A 302 3.10 13.15 -23.65
CA GLN A 302 4.13 12.56 -24.54
C GLN A 302 5.54 13.04 -24.22
N SER A 303 5.68 14.01 -23.30
CA SER A 303 6.93 14.75 -23.04
C SER A 303 7.60 14.37 -21.72
N GLY A 304 7.28 13.17 -21.19
CA GLY A 304 7.89 12.62 -19.97
C GLY A 304 7.05 12.74 -18.70
N GLY A 305 5.90 13.42 -18.76
CA GLY A 305 4.96 13.51 -17.63
C GLY A 305 3.99 12.32 -17.49
N ALA A 306 3.95 11.39 -18.44
CA ALA A 306 3.00 10.28 -18.41
C ALA A 306 3.38 9.18 -17.43
N VAL A 307 2.50 8.96 -16.44
CA VAL A 307 2.57 7.81 -15.54
C VAL A 307 1.93 6.61 -16.23
N LYS A 308 2.76 5.62 -16.57
CA LYS A 308 2.34 4.39 -17.26
C LYS A 308 2.12 3.26 -16.26
N ASP A 309 1.52 2.17 -16.74
CA ASP A 309 1.40 0.90 -16.02
C ASP A 309 0.76 1.09 -14.63
N LEU A 310 -0.38 1.80 -14.61
CA LEU A 310 -1.18 1.96 -13.41
C LEU A 310 -2.10 0.75 -13.24
N PRO A 311 -2.25 0.20 -12.02
CA PRO A 311 -3.17 -0.90 -11.77
C PRO A 311 -4.61 -0.51 -12.10
N VAL A 312 -5.34 -1.40 -12.78
CA VAL A 312 -6.77 -1.21 -13.11
C VAL A 312 -7.57 -2.36 -12.52
N HIS A 313 -8.59 -2.07 -11.72
CA HIS A 313 -9.50 -3.10 -11.21
C HIS A 313 -10.77 -3.11 -12.05
N LEU A 314 -11.10 -4.24 -12.68
CA LEU A 314 -12.35 -4.43 -13.41
C LEU A 314 -13.38 -5.03 -12.47
N PHE A 315 -14.53 -4.38 -12.33
CA PHE A 315 -15.62 -4.86 -11.47
C PHE A 315 -16.95 -4.74 -12.21
N GLU A 316 -17.88 -5.65 -11.89
CA GLU A 316 -19.21 -5.62 -12.46
C GLU A 316 -20.11 -4.67 -11.66
N THR A 317 -20.77 -3.75 -12.35
CA THR A 317 -21.76 -2.84 -11.76
C THR A 317 -22.94 -2.68 -12.69
N MET A 318 -24.14 -2.90 -12.15
CA MET A 318 -25.41 -2.82 -12.90
C MET A 318 -25.41 -3.65 -14.20
N GLY A 319 -24.79 -4.83 -14.18
CA GLY A 319 -24.70 -5.73 -15.34
C GLY A 319 -23.72 -5.31 -16.42
N GLN A 320 -22.85 -4.34 -16.15
CA GLN A 320 -21.75 -3.94 -17.03
C GLN A 320 -20.41 -4.05 -16.32
N ILE A 321 -19.39 -4.52 -17.03
CA ILE A 321 -18.01 -4.51 -16.54
C ILE A 321 -17.49 -3.09 -16.66
N GLN A 322 -17.17 -2.48 -15.52
CA GLN A 322 -16.59 -1.14 -15.44
C GLN A 322 -15.16 -1.24 -14.90
N ALA A 323 -14.28 -0.39 -15.42
CA ALA A 323 -12.94 -0.23 -14.89
C ALA A 323 -12.94 0.82 -13.78
N LYS A 324 -12.44 0.45 -12.60
CA LYS A 324 -12.11 1.42 -11.55
C LYS A 324 -10.98 2.28 -12.08
N ILE A 325 -11.20 3.58 -12.06
CA ILE A 325 -10.20 4.58 -12.42
C ILE A 325 -8.97 4.44 -11.51
N PRO A 326 -7.74 4.43 -12.07
CA PRO A 326 -6.51 4.30 -11.28
C PRO A 326 -6.17 5.53 -10.44
N THR A 327 -6.76 6.68 -10.73
CA THR A 327 -6.79 7.86 -9.86
C THR A 327 -8.14 7.93 -9.16
N GLU A 328 -8.22 8.53 -7.98
CA GLU A 328 -9.48 8.60 -7.22
C GLU A 328 -10.59 9.37 -7.94
N VAL A 329 -10.19 10.29 -8.83
CA VAL A 329 -11.10 11.16 -9.58
C VAL A 329 -10.59 11.34 -11.00
N LEU A 330 -11.54 11.50 -11.94
CA LEU A 330 -11.28 11.97 -13.29
C LEU A 330 -11.26 13.50 -13.28
N ILE A 331 -10.06 14.07 -13.45
CA ILE A 331 -9.88 15.51 -13.54
C ILE A 331 -10.13 15.93 -14.99
N THR A 332 -11.03 16.89 -15.20
CA THR A 332 -11.28 17.48 -16.52
C THR A 332 -10.20 18.50 -16.85
N ASP A 333 -9.96 18.78 -18.13
CA ASP A 333 -8.95 19.76 -18.56
C ASP A 333 -9.15 21.14 -17.90
N ARG A 334 -10.41 21.58 -17.77
CA ARG A 334 -10.74 22.81 -17.05
C ARG A 334 -10.28 22.75 -15.58
N ARG A 335 -10.54 21.63 -14.90
CA ARG A 335 -10.18 21.45 -13.49
C ARG A 335 -8.68 21.37 -13.29
N GLU A 336 -7.97 20.70 -14.21
CA GLU A 336 -6.51 20.64 -14.20
C GLU A 336 -5.90 22.03 -14.33
N PHE A 337 -6.44 22.86 -15.25
CA PHE A 337 -6.04 24.25 -15.38
C PHE A 337 -6.32 25.08 -14.11
N GLU A 338 -7.52 24.95 -13.52
CA GLU A 338 -7.88 25.63 -12.26
C GLU A 338 -6.93 25.24 -11.11
N LEU A 339 -6.52 23.97 -11.04
CA LEU A 339 -5.55 23.48 -10.04
C LEU A 339 -4.12 23.96 -10.32
N ALA A 340 -3.75 24.17 -11.57
CA ALA A 340 -2.43 24.64 -11.95
C ALA A 340 -2.21 26.14 -11.65
N GLU A 341 -3.26 26.96 -11.76
CA GLU A 341 -3.23 28.39 -11.40
C GLU A 341 -3.53 28.65 -9.90
N GLY A 342 -4.27 27.73 -9.26
CA GLY A 342 -4.80 27.82 -7.90
C GLY A 342 -3.80 27.80 -6.75
#